data_AF-E4UAA9-F1
#
_entry.id   AF-E4UAA9-F1
#
_cell.length_a   1.000
_cell.length_b   1.000
_cell.length_c   1.000
_cell.angle_alpha   90.00
_cell.angle_beta   90.00
_cell.angle_gamma   90.00
#
_symmetry.space_group_name_H-M   'P 1'
#
loop_
_entity.id
_entity.type
_entity.pdbx_description
1 polymer ?
#
loop_
_entity_poly.entity_id
_entity_poly.type
_entity_poly.pdbx_seq_one_letter_code
_entity_poly.pdbx_strand_id
1 'polypeptide(L)'
;MRKFSKWWLGSAVLILALAACSAQIKPQATQADFDRSVQEYQADLGTVVAAAGQDLALQALGATPGGAPGLPTGALVANLMNLGAGPVSPADALKLLGGLAPLADQNLERGKWDYDPSSPGWVLDASYTGNDLILTWPFDDADGVSHTASLTFDWDNNGTPTVDVREANGITSEMPQDMTVTLAVDGSAAGSLRGQFAWYDCGGTPIAEPTSVVVSGSAGVNDRVEFTFNLSASDTRIRTSGSFSVTAGGDSGSLSWDVWADGTMQRDASCFSTGFDTSAGHVNFQTAETANGSSSSFEFNTDFALNFDAGGNPTSAVLTNGFVKVDGAVALTFSGTLDDANGNCVPGENVSLVFADGSLTLEQYLIAQGATPGCN
;
A
#
# COMPACT_ATOMS: atom_id res chain seq x y z
N MET A 1 -16.95 27.08 -14.19
CA MET A 1 -16.66 26.51 -12.87
C MET A 1 -16.44 25.01 -13.05
N ARG A 2 -15.20 24.56 -13.26
CA ARG A 2 -14.87 23.12 -13.29
C ARG A 2 -14.65 22.66 -11.86
N LYS A 3 -15.15 21.47 -11.48
CA LYS A 3 -14.78 20.84 -10.21
C LYS A 3 -13.38 20.27 -10.35
N PHE A 4 -12.38 20.85 -9.68
CA PHE A 4 -11.10 20.18 -9.50
C PHE A 4 -11.33 18.92 -8.65
N SER A 5 -10.98 17.75 -9.17
CA SER A 5 -11.17 16.49 -8.43
C SER A 5 -10.04 16.32 -7.40
N LYS A 6 -10.40 15.98 -6.15
CA LYS A 6 -9.50 15.84 -4.99
C LYS A 6 -8.41 14.72 -5.12
N TRP A 7 -8.17 14.20 -6.33
CA TRP A 7 -7.23 13.11 -6.63
C TRP A 7 -5.89 13.59 -7.21
N TRP A 8 -5.86 14.74 -7.91
CA TRP A 8 -4.70 15.12 -8.74
C TRP A 8 -3.41 15.42 -7.96
N LEU A 9 -3.47 16.06 -6.79
CA LEU A 9 -2.27 16.40 -6.01
C LEU A 9 -1.53 15.16 -5.50
N GLY A 10 -2.25 14.11 -5.08
CA GLY A 10 -1.64 12.85 -4.68
C GLY A 10 -0.94 12.14 -5.84
N SER A 11 -1.57 12.09 -7.01
CA SER A 11 -0.97 11.50 -8.21
C SER A 11 0.23 12.29 -8.73
N ALA A 12 0.22 13.62 -8.71
CA ALA A 12 1.33 14.43 -9.22
C ALA A 12 2.62 14.25 -8.40
N VAL A 13 2.52 14.26 -7.06
CA VAL A 13 3.68 14.00 -6.18
C VAL A 13 4.17 12.56 -6.31
N LEU A 14 3.27 11.59 -6.49
CA LEU A 14 3.62 10.19 -6.69
C LEU A 14 4.30 9.92 -8.04
N ILE A 15 3.86 10.59 -9.12
CA ILE A 15 4.52 10.54 -10.43
C ILE A 15 5.93 11.12 -10.36
N LEU A 16 6.15 12.16 -9.56
CA LEU A 16 7.49 12.72 -9.30
C LEU A 16 8.39 11.80 -8.48
N ALA A 17 7.83 10.99 -7.58
CA ALA A 17 8.58 9.97 -6.85
C ALA A 17 8.91 8.73 -7.71
N LEU A 18 8.09 8.41 -8.72
CA LEU A 18 8.31 7.28 -9.63
C LEU A 18 9.29 7.58 -10.78
N ALA A 19 9.54 8.86 -11.08
CA ALA A 19 10.53 9.30 -12.06
C ALA A 19 11.93 9.46 -11.42
N ALA A 20 12.40 8.43 -10.68
CA ALA A 20 13.68 8.39 -9.93
C ALA A 20 14.15 6.95 -9.58
N CYS A 21 15.36 6.82 -8.97
CA CYS A 21 16.19 5.61 -8.69
C CYS A 21 16.83 4.95 -9.95
N SER A 22 18.11 4.59 -10.14
CA SER A 22 19.42 4.64 -9.45
C SER A 22 20.55 4.67 -10.52
N ALA A 23 21.75 5.25 -10.31
CA ALA A 23 23.01 4.53 -10.05
C ALA A 23 24.27 5.43 -9.89
N GLN A 24 25.11 5.09 -8.89
CA GLN A 24 26.51 5.51 -8.68
C GLN A 24 26.82 7.02 -8.71
N ILE A 25 26.11 7.78 -7.87
CA ILE A 25 26.30 9.22 -7.68
C ILE A 25 27.51 9.53 -6.78
N LYS A 26 28.33 10.50 -7.19
CA LYS A 26 29.36 11.17 -6.36
C LYS A 26 28.77 12.44 -5.73
N PRO A 27 29.34 13.00 -4.65
CA PRO A 27 28.69 14.07 -3.89
C PRO A 27 28.29 15.26 -4.77
N GLN A 28 26.98 15.55 -4.74
CA GLN A 28 26.22 16.41 -5.64
C GLN A 28 25.98 15.80 -7.05
N ALA A 29 24.74 15.36 -7.29
CA ALA A 29 24.29 14.82 -8.57
C ALA A 29 23.88 15.93 -9.57
N THR A 30 24.22 15.76 -10.84
CA THR A 30 23.64 16.56 -11.93
C THR A 30 22.21 16.11 -12.24
N GLN A 31 21.43 16.91 -12.98
CA GLN A 31 20.13 16.43 -13.47
C GLN A 31 20.31 15.17 -14.34
N ALA A 32 21.35 15.07 -15.16
CA ALA A 32 21.58 13.89 -16.01
C ALA A 32 22.01 12.64 -15.20
N ASP A 33 22.69 12.82 -14.08
CA ASP A 33 22.94 11.72 -13.14
C ASP A 33 21.64 11.27 -12.48
N PHE A 34 20.78 12.21 -12.09
CA PHE A 34 19.44 11.91 -11.57
C PHE A 34 18.54 11.23 -12.61
N ASP A 35 18.51 11.67 -13.87
CA ASP A 35 17.61 11.16 -14.92
C ASP A 35 18.01 9.76 -15.44
N ARG A 36 19.31 9.46 -15.44
CA ARG A 36 19.81 8.07 -15.56
C ARG A 36 19.44 7.28 -14.32
N SER A 37 19.57 7.90 -13.15
CA SER A 37 19.06 7.40 -11.87
C SER A 37 17.54 7.46 -11.76
N VAL A 38 16.86 6.97 -12.81
CA VAL A 38 15.41 6.67 -12.92
C VAL A 38 15.19 5.26 -13.48
N GLN A 39 16.16 4.73 -14.25
CA GLN A 39 15.91 3.65 -15.21
C GLN A 39 16.52 2.31 -14.77
N GLU A 40 17.60 2.34 -13.99
CA GLU A 40 18.35 1.13 -13.60
C GLU A 40 17.64 0.39 -12.44
N TYR A 41 17.27 1.10 -11.35
CA TYR A 41 16.43 0.57 -10.25
C TYR A 41 15.10 -0.05 -10.74
N GLN A 42 14.44 0.55 -11.73
CA GLN A 42 13.19 0.00 -12.26
C GLN A 42 13.39 -1.37 -12.93
N ALA A 43 14.59 -1.65 -13.46
CA ALA A 43 14.95 -2.94 -14.03
C ALA A 43 15.42 -3.95 -12.95
N ASP A 44 16.20 -3.49 -11.97
CA ASP A 44 16.71 -4.32 -10.87
C ASP A 44 15.57 -4.77 -9.94
N LEU A 45 14.69 -3.86 -9.49
CA LEU A 45 13.47 -4.20 -8.74
C LEU A 45 12.58 -5.20 -9.49
N GLY A 46 12.41 -5.01 -10.80
CA GLY A 46 11.66 -5.94 -11.65
C GLY A 46 12.27 -7.35 -11.69
N THR A 47 13.59 -7.45 -11.58
CA THR A 47 14.32 -8.73 -11.50
C THR A 47 14.10 -9.41 -10.15
N VAL A 48 14.18 -8.68 -9.04
CA VAL A 48 13.96 -9.24 -7.69
C VAL A 48 12.51 -9.72 -7.51
N VAL A 49 11.52 -8.96 -8.00
CA VAL A 49 10.10 -9.36 -7.97
C VAL A 49 9.83 -10.60 -8.84
N ALA A 50 10.45 -10.69 -10.03
CA ALA A 50 10.31 -11.85 -10.91
C ALA A 50 10.93 -13.13 -10.31
N ALA A 51 12.04 -13.00 -9.58
CA ALA A 51 12.66 -14.10 -8.85
C ALA A 51 11.78 -14.58 -7.68
N ALA A 52 11.31 -13.67 -6.83
CA ALA A 52 10.45 -14.00 -5.69
C ALA A 52 9.15 -14.71 -6.10
N GLY A 53 8.59 -14.38 -7.28
CA GLY A 53 7.42 -15.07 -7.85
C GLY A 53 7.60 -16.58 -8.10
N GLN A 54 8.82 -17.13 -7.94
CA GLN A 54 9.09 -18.57 -8.00
C GLN A 54 9.05 -19.29 -6.64
N ASP A 55 8.94 -18.60 -5.48
CA ASP A 55 8.89 -19.31 -4.19
C ASP A 55 7.59 -20.13 -4.04
N LEU A 56 7.71 -21.34 -3.52
CA LEU A 56 6.62 -22.30 -3.35
C LEU A 56 5.43 -21.72 -2.54
N ALA A 57 5.67 -20.84 -1.57
CA ALA A 57 4.61 -20.16 -0.81
C ALA A 57 3.81 -19.17 -1.68
N LEU A 58 4.49 -18.47 -2.58
CA LEU A 58 3.90 -17.48 -3.47
C LEU A 58 3.19 -18.17 -4.66
N GLN A 59 3.73 -19.30 -5.13
CA GLN A 59 3.02 -20.22 -6.04
C GLN A 59 1.75 -20.81 -5.39
N ALA A 60 1.81 -21.27 -4.13
CA ALA A 60 0.67 -21.80 -3.40
C ALA A 60 -0.49 -20.79 -3.30
N LEU A 61 -0.17 -19.54 -2.94
CA LEU A 61 -1.12 -18.43 -2.99
C LEU A 61 -1.61 -18.18 -4.42
N GLY A 62 -0.70 -18.12 -5.40
CA GLY A 62 -1.01 -18.01 -6.83
C GLY A 62 -2.05 -19.00 -7.34
N ALA A 63 -2.03 -20.24 -6.83
CA ALA A 63 -2.91 -21.33 -7.20
C ALA A 63 -4.26 -21.39 -6.44
N THR A 64 -4.55 -20.45 -5.53
CA THR A 64 -5.76 -20.48 -4.68
C THR A 64 -7.04 -20.59 -5.52
N PRO A 65 -7.87 -21.66 -5.38
CA PRO A 65 -9.07 -21.84 -6.19
C PRO A 65 -10.11 -20.73 -5.99
N GLY A 66 -10.66 -20.23 -7.10
CA GLY A 66 -11.70 -19.20 -7.08
C GLY A 66 -12.99 -19.68 -6.41
N GLY A 67 -13.76 -18.74 -5.84
CA GLY A 67 -15.02 -19.05 -5.15
C GLY A 67 -14.86 -19.66 -3.75
N ALA A 68 -13.69 -19.51 -3.14
CA ALA A 68 -13.44 -19.89 -1.75
C ALA A 68 -14.30 -19.04 -0.78
N PRO A 69 -14.89 -19.64 0.27
CA PRO A 69 -15.64 -18.91 1.29
C PRO A 69 -14.72 -17.97 2.06
N GLY A 70 -15.24 -16.81 2.49
CA GLY A 70 -14.47 -15.77 3.17
C GLY A 70 -13.41 -15.05 2.32
N LEU A 71 -13.15 -15.49 1.08
CA LEU A 71 -12.17 -14.88 0.19
C LEU A 71 -12.82 -14.07 -0.95
N PRO A 72 -12.46 -12.78 -1.13
CA PRO A 72 -13.01 -11.94 -2.18
C PRO A 72 -12.51 -12.44 -3.54
N THR A 73 -13.44 -12.87 -4.39
CA THR A 73 -13.16 -13.65 -5.60
C THR A 73 -12.09 -13.02 -6.49
N GLY A 74 -10.89 -13.62 -6.49
CA GLY A 74 -9.74 -13.22 -7.31
C GLY A 74 -8.88 -12.06 -6.76
N ALA A 75 -9.23 -11.45 -5.63
CA ALA A 75 -8.61 -10.20 -5.19
C ALA A 75 -7.37 -10.38 -4.29
N LEU A 76 -7.32 -11.35 -3.37
CA LEU A 76 -6.24 -11.44 -2.38
C LEU A 76 -4.85 -11.58 -3.04
N VAL A 77 -4.72 -12.57 -3.92
CA VAL A 77 -3.49 -12.87 -4.69
C VAL A 77 -3.13 -11.73 -5.63
N ALA A 78 -4.08 -11.23 -6.41
CA ALA A 78 -3.85 -10.17 -7.39
C ALA A 78 -3.42 -8.86 -6.73
N ASN A 79 -3.96 -8.54 -5.55
CA ASN A 79 -3.57 -7.35 -4.78
C ASN A 79 -2.21 -7.55 -4.09
N LEU A 80 -1.91 -8.72 -3.52
CA LEU A 80 -0.60 -9.03 -2.94
C LEU A 80 0.52 -9.02 -3.98
N MET A 81 0.29 -9.54 -5.20
CA MET A 81 1.29 -9.42 -6.27
C MET A 81 1.34 -8.01 -6.89
N ASN A 82 0.23 -7.25 -6.90
CA ASN A 82 0.28 -5.83 -7.28
C ASN A 82 1.05 -4.95 -6.28
N LEU A 83 1.32 -5.39 -5.04
CA LEU A 83 2.28 -4.70 -4.14
C LEU A 83 3.66 -4.54 -4.79
N GLY A 84 4.06 -5.50 -5.66
CA GLY A 84 5.32 -5.46 -6.42
C GLY A 84 5.21 -4.80 -7.80
N ALA A 85 4.02 -4.39 -8.24
CA ALA A 85 3.78 -3.84 -9.59
C ALA A 85 3.56 -2.31 -9.62
N GLY A 86 3.46 -1.66 -8.45
CA GLY A 86 3.32 -0.21 -8.35
C GLY A 86 2.88 0.24 -6.95
N PRO A 87 2.82 1.55 -6.69
CA PRO A 87 2.37 2.09 -5.41
C PRO A 87 0.88 1.78 -5.20
N VAL A 88 0.61 0.85 -4.28
CA VAL A 88 -0.76 0.48 -3.89
C VAL A 88 -1.45 1.69 -3.29
N SER A 89 -2.56 2.12 -3.89
CA SER A 89 -3.29 3.27 -3.38
C SER A 89 -3.86 2.97 -2.00
N PRO A 90 -4.07 3.97 -1.12
CA PRO A 90 -4.74 3.76 0.16
C PRO A 90 -6.12 3.09 0.02
N ALA A 91 -6.79 3.27 -1.13
CA ALA A 91 -8.05 2.60 -1.44
C ALA A 91 -7.88 1.14 -1.87
N ASP A 92 -6.73 0.73 -2.41
CA ASP A 92 -6.40 -0.66 -2.74
C ASP A 92 -5.88 -1.42 -1.52
N ALA A 93 -5.14 -0.75 -0.62
CA ALA A 93 -4.89 -1.24 0.73
C ALA A 93 -6.22 -1.43 1.50
N LEU A 94 -7.16 -0.46 1.41
CA LEU A 94 -8.51 -0.63 1.96
C LEU A 94 -9.35 -1.70 1.25
N LYS A 95 -9.04 -2.12 0.01
CA LYS A 95 -9.66 -3.30 -0.64
C LYS A 95 -8.98 -4.61 -0.22
N LEU A 96 -7.72 -4.60 0.18
CA LEU A 96 -7.07 -5.75 0.81
C LEU A 96 -7.73 -6.02 2.17
N LEU A 97 -7.96 -4.97 2.97
CA LEU A 97 -8.58 -5.04 4.29
C LEU A 97 -10.11 -5.21 4.23
N GLY A 98 -10.79 -4.41 3.40
CA GLY A 98 -12.23 -4.57 3.10
C GLY A 98 -12.55 -5.79 2.24
N GLY A 99 -11.52 -6.51 1.78
CA GLY A 99 -11.64 -7.86 1.24
C GLY A 99 -11.68 -8.94 2.34
N LEU A 100 -11.23 -8.62 3.56
CA LEU A 100 -11.41 -9.44 4.77
C LEU A 100 -12.70 -9.05 5.52
N ALA A 101 -13.49 -8.10 5.02
CA ALA A 101 -14.82 -7.81 5.52
C ALA A 101 -15.81 -8.91 5.10
N PRO A 102 -16.86 -9.21 5.90
CA PRO A 102 -17.75 -10.34 5.64
C PRO A 102 -18.40 -10.35 4.24
N LEU A 103 -18.31 -11.50 3.57
CA LEU A 103 -18.95 -11.72 2.27
C LEU A 103 -20.42 -12.13 2.45
N ALA A 104 -21.27 -11.11 2.57
CA ALA A 104 -22.74 -11.15 2.55
C ALA A 104 -23.49 -11.59 3.82
N ASP A 105 -22.82 -12.11 4.86
CA ASP A 105 -23.41 -12.36 6.19
C ASP A 105 -22.83 -11.43 7.28
N GLN A 106 -23.55 -11.24 8.38
CA GLN A 106 -23.16 -10.30 9.46
C GLN A 106 -22.01 -10.80 10.36
N ASN A 107 -21.50 -12.00 10.13
CA ASN A 107 -20.46 -12.64 10.95
C ASN A 107 -19.22 -12.94 10.11
N LEU A 108 -18.07 -13.11 10.75
CA LEU A 108 -16.87 -13.63 10.10
C LEU A 108 -17.09 -15.09 9.67
N GLU A 109 -16.59 -15.44 8.49
CA GLU A 109 -16.69 -16.78 7.90
C GLU A 109 -15.95 -17.83 8.74
N ARG A 110 -16.48 -19.05 8.84
CA ARG A 110 -15.97 -20.07 9.77
C ARG A 110 -16.12 -21.49 9.22
N GLY A 111 -15.32 -22.40 9.76
CA GLY A 111 -15.29 -23.80 9.37
C GLY A 111 -14.04 -24.17 8.61
N LYS A 112 -13.81 -25.48 8.46
CA LYS A 112 -12.75 -26.02 7.61
C LYS A 112 -13.32 -26.44 6.27
N TRP A 113 -12.71 -25.98 5.19
CA TRP A 113 -13.15 -26.21 3.81
C TRP A 113 -12.00 -26.77 2.99
N ASP A 114 -12.16 -27.98 2.46
CA ASP A 114 -11.17 -28.62 1.60
C ASP A 114 -11.66 -28.56 0.14
N TYR A 115 -10.80 -28.14 -0.78
CA TYR A 115 -11.13 -28.07 -2.21
C TYR A 115 -10.98 -29.44 -2.90
N ASP A 116 -12.05 -29.92 -3.54
CA ASP A 116 -12.05 -31.16 -4.32
C ASP A 116 -11.75 -30.86 -5.81
N PRO A 117 -10.56 -31.21 -6.34
CA PRO A 117 -10.25 -31.03 -7.76
C PRO A 117 -10.94 -32.06 -8.67
N SER A 118 -11.46 -33.16 -8.12
CA SER A 118 -12.17 -34.21 -8.86
C SER A 118 -13.64 -33.88 -9.09
N SER A 119 -14.23 -33.09 -8.19
CA SER A 119 -15.54 -32.45 -8.33
C SER A 119 -15.44 -30.95 -8.01
N PRO A 120 -14.81 -30.13 -8.91
CA PRO A 120 -14.37 -28.76 -8.66
C PRO A 120 -15.29 -27.89 -7.77
N GLY A 121 -14.90 -27.74 -6.51
CA GLY A 121 -15.62 -26.96 -5.50
C GLY A 121 -15.04 -27.11 -4.10
N TRP A 122 -15.47 -26.23 -3.19
CA TRP A 122 -15.10 -26.25 -1.78
C TRP A 122 -16.07 -27.11 -0.97
N VAL A 123 -15.54 -28.04 -0.17
CA VAL A 123 -16.33 -28.99 0.63
C VAL A 123 -16.12 -28.70 2.12
N LEU A 124 -17.21 -28.38 2.82
CA LEU A 124 -17.20 -28.14 4.27
C LEU A 124 -16.95 -29.44 5.05
N ASP A 125 -15.89 -29.45 5.86
CA ASP A 125 -15.64 -30.46 6.88
C ASP A 125 -16.61 -30.23 8.06
N ALA A 126 -17.79 -30.83 7.95
CA ALA A 126 -18.84 -30.77 8.98
C ALA A 126 -18.48 -31.46 10.32
N SER A 127 -17.25 -31.95 10.48
CA SER A 127 -16.72 -32.42 11.78
C SER A 127 -15.91 -31.36 12.53
N TYR A 128 -15.50 -30.28 11.86
CA TYR A 128 -14.81 -29.15 12.47
C TYR A 128 -15.78 -28.27 13.27
N THR A 129 -15.39 -27.89 14.50
CA THR A 129 -16.21 -27.10 15.43
C THR A 129 -15.43 -25.95 16.10
N GLY A 130 -14.37 -25.47 15.46
CA GLY A 130 -13.63 -24.28 15.90
C GLY A 130 -14.27 -22.99 15.41
N ASN A 131 -13.71 -21.86 15.83
CA ASN A 131 -14.21 -20.51 15.51
C ASN A 131 -13.47 -19.86 14.33
N ASP A 132 -12.57 -20.58 13.68
CA ASP A 132 -11.65 -20.10 12.63
C ASP A 132 -12.19 -20.44 11.24
N LEU A 133 -11.66 -19.79 10.21
CA LEU A 133 -11.77 -20.27 8.83
C LEU A 133 -10.49 -21.00 8.45
N ILE A 134 -10.59 -22.26 8.04
CA ILE A 134 -9.47 -23.03 7.48
C ILE A 134 -9.81 -23.39 6.04
N LEU A 135 -8.96 -23.00 5.10
CA LEU A 135 -9.03 -23.41 3.69
C LEU A 135 -7.91 -24.41 3.41
N THR A 136 -8.17 -25.47 2.65
CA THR A 136 -7.17 -26.44 2.17
C THR A 136 -7.32 -26.67 0.68
N TRP A 137 -6.25 -26.60 -0.11
CA TRP A 137 -6.30 -26.92 -1.53
C TRP A 137 -5.02 -27.62 -2.03
N PRO A 138 -5.14 -28.58 -2.96
CA PRO A 138 -3.99 -29.08 -3.71
C PRO A 138 -3.56 -28.08 -4.78
N PHE A 139 -2.27 -28.03 -5.08
CA PHE A 139 -1.71 -27.33 -6.23
C PHE A 139 -0.47 -28.06 -6.76
N ASP A 140 -0.12 -27.85 -8.02
CA ASP A 140 1.15 -28.32 -8.58
C ASP A 140 2.12 -27.13 -8.72
N ASP A 141 3.39 -27.32 -8.43
CA ASP A 141 4.44 -26.30 -8.56
C ASP A 141 4.97 -26.14 -10.00
N ALA A 142 5.91 -25.23 -10.19
CA ALA A 142 6.55 -24.94 -11.47
C ALA A 142 7.30 -26.15 -12.10
N ASP A 143 7.74 -27.13 -11.31
CA ASP A 143 8.35 -28.38 -11.78
C ASP A 143 7.32 -29.51 -12.00
N GLY A 144 6.04 -29.28 -11.63
CA GLY A 144 4.94 -30.23 -11.73
C GLY A 144 4.86 -31.21 -10.55
N VAL A 145 5.42 -30.84 -9.40
CA VAL A 145 5.29 -31.58 -8.13
C VAL A 145 4.01 -31.15 -7.43
N SER A 146 3.24 -32.13 -6.93
CA SER A 146 1.94 -31.86 -6.30
C SER A 146 2.07 -31.67 -4.79
N HIS A 147 1.49 -30.58 -4.29
CA HIS A 147 1.57 -30.08 -2.92
C HIS A 147 0.18 -29.82 -2.33
N THR A 148 0.09 -29.73 -0.99
CA THR A 148 -1.12 -29.30 -0.29
C THR A 148 -0.88 -27.96 0.41
N ALA A 149 -1.57 -26.92 -0.02
CA ALA A 149 -1.62 -25.63 0.66
C ALA A 149 -2.77 -25.58 1.67
N SER A 150 -2.60 -24.80 2.74
CA SER A 150 -3.68 -24.45 3.65
C SER A 150 -3.53 -23.01 4.17
N LEU A 151 -4.66 -22.33 4.37
CA LEU A 151 -4.75 -20.96 4.87
C LEU A 151 -5.74 -20.91 6.03
N THR A 152 -5.23 -20.65 7.24
CA THR A 152 -6.01 -20.57 8.48
C THR A 152 -6.15 -19.12 8.92
N PHE A 153 -7.38 -18.63 9.07
CA PHE A 153 -7.74 -17.33 9.64
C PHE A 153 -8.22 -17.53 11.08
N ASP A 154 -7.32 -17.31 12.04
CA ASP A 154 -7.59 -17.23 13.46
C ASP A 154 -8.11 -15.81 13.76
N TRP A 155 -9.43 -15.67 13.84
CA TRP A 155 -10.12 -14.36 13.92
C TRP A 155 -10.02 -13.67 15.28
N ASP A 156 -9.67 -14.41 16.34
CA ASP A 156 -9.54 -13.88 17.70
C ASP A 156 -8.09 -13.89 18.25
N ASN A 157 -7.12 -14.38 17.46
CA ASN A 157 -5.72 -14.53 17.87
C ASN A 157 -5.58 -15.26 19.22
N ASN A 158 -6.27 -16.39 19.36
CA ASN A 158 -6.34 -17.23 20.57
C ASN A 158 -6.90 -16.50 21.82
N GLY A 159 -7.93 -15.64 21.65
CA GLY A 159 -8.80 -15.18 22.73
C GLY A 159 -9.03 -13.68 22.87
N THR A 160 -8.66 -12.86 21.87
CA THR A 160 -9.02 -11.43 21.75
C THR A 160 -10.38 -11.31 21.05
N PRO A 161 -11.48 -11.01 21.75
CA PRO A 161 -12.81 -11.11 21.15
C PRO A 161 -12.97 -10.26 19.90
N THR A 162 -13.72 -10.78 18.93
CA THR A 162 -14.28 -10.00 17.83
C THR A 162 -15.23 -8.92 18.36
N VAL A 163 -15.56 -7.93 17.51
CA VAL A 163 -16.43 -6.81 17.87
C VAL A 163 -17.47 -6.54 16.79
N ASP A 164 -18.71 -6.39 17.22
CA ASP A 164 -19.81 -5.90 16.41
C ASP A 164 -19.60 -4.42 16.08
N VAL A 165 -19.37 -4.08 14.80
CA VAL A 165 -19.33 -2.68 14.34
C VAL A 165 -20.57 -2.34 13.55
N ARG A 166 -21.11 -1.13 13.74
CA ARG A 166 -22.21 -0.60 12.92
C ARG A 166 -21.69 0.01 11.62
N GLU A 167 -22.24 -0.38 10.50
CA GLU A 167 -22.00 0.20 9.17
C GLU A 167 -22.88 1.44 8.90
N ALA A 168 -22.48 2.25 7.90
CA ALA A 168 -23.19 3.48 7.51
C ALA A 168 -24.59 3.23 6.92
N ASN A 169 -24.90 1.99 6.53
CA ASN A 169 -26.22 1.53 6.08
C ASN A 169 -27.13 1.11 7.27
N GLY A 170 -26.62 1.08 8.51
CA GLY A 170 -27.33 0.64 9.71
C GLY A 170 -27.26 -0.87 10.00
N ILE A 171 -26.55 -1.66 9.20
CA ILE A 171 -26.22 -3.07 9.47
C ILE A 171 -25.15 -3.14 10.57
N THR A 172 -25.13 -4.24 11.32
CA THR A 172 -24.02 -4.62 12.20
C THR A 172 -23.25 -5.75 11.54
N SER A 173 -21.92 -5.68 11.59
CA SER A 173 -21.02 -6.68 11.04
C SER A 173 -19.93 -7.00 12.07
N GLU A 174 -19.66 -8.28 12.30
CA GLU A 174 -18.57 -8.76 13.15
C GLU A 174 -17.21 -8.43 12.50
N MET A 175 -16.29 -7.88 13.28
CA MET A 175 -14.93 -7.56 12.85
C MET A 175 -13.89 -8.10 13.85
N PRO A 176 -12.68 -8.47 13.38
CA PRO A 176 -11.57 -8.78 14.26
C PRO A 176 -11.07 -7.53 15.01
N GLN A 177 -10.43 -7.75 16.16
CA GLN A 177 -9.64 -6.74 16.88
C GLN A 177 -8.14 -7.10 16.90
N ASP A 178 -7.83 -8.39 16.96
CA ASP A 178 -6.50 -8.97 16.74
C ASP A 178 -6.71 -10.34 16.09
N MET A 179 -6.16 -10.56 14.91
CA MET A 179 -6.31 -11.80 14.13
C MET A 179 -4.95 -12.26 13.59
N THR A 180 -4.82 -13.55 13.29
CA THR A 180 -3.72 -14.04 12.45
C THR A 180 -4.24 -14.82 11.24
N VAL A 181 -3.48 -14.77 10.15
CA VAL A 181 -3.66 -15.65 9.01
C VAL A 181 -2.36 -16.41 8.80
N THR A 182 -2.41 -17.74 8.79
CA THR A 182 -1.23 -18.59 8.57
C THR A 182 -1.38 -19.36 7.26
N LEU A 183 -0.40 -19.22 6.38
CA LEU A 183 -0.23 -20.05 5.19
C LEU A 183 0.70 -21.21 5.54
N ALA A 184 0.30 -22.44 5.20
CA ALA A 184 1.14 -23.62 5.26
C ALA A 184 1.19 -24.33 3.91
N VAL A 185 2.32 -24.95 3.60
CA VAL A 185 2.49 -25.89 2.47
C VAL A 185 3.02 -27.19 3.04
N ASP A 186 2.35 -28.30 2.71
CA ASP A 186 2.62 -29.65 3.23
C ASP A 186 2.72 -29.72 4.76
N GLY A 187 1.90 -28.91 5.44
CA GLY A 187 1.86 -28.78 6.90
C GLY A 187 3.01 -27.97 7.52
N SER A 188 3.93 -27.45 6.71
CA SER A 188 5.00 -26.53 7.14
C SER A 188 4.57 -25.08 6.96
N ALA A 189 4.81 -24.22 7.96
CA ALA A 189 4.47 -22.80 7.86
C ALA A 189 5.28 -22.13 6.74
N ALA A 190 4.57 -21.57 5.75
CA ALA A 190 5.11 -20.96 4.54
C ALA A 190 4.76 -19.45 4.44
N GLY A 191 3.89 -18.95 5.32
CA GLY A 191 3.66 -17.53 5.50
C GLY A 191 2.78 -17.24 6.72
N SER A 192 2.80 -15.98 7.16
CA SER A 192 1.94 -15.48 8.23
C SER A 192 1.58 -14.01 8.02
N LEU A 193 0.44 -13.62 8.57
CA LEU A 193 -0.07 -12.26 8.65
C LEU A 193 -0.69 -12.09 10.04
N ARG A 194 -0.53 -10.94 10.67
CA ARG A 194 -1.29 -10.51 11.85
C ARG A 194 -1.93 -9.17 11.56
N GLY A 195 -3.21 -9.03 11.87
CA GLY A 195 -3.95 -7.78 11.75
C GLY A 195 -4.51 -7.35 13.10
N GLN A 196 -4.21 -6.12 13.53
CA GLN A 196 -4.73 -5.51 14.75
C GLN A 196 -5.55 -4.28 14.38
N PHE A 197 -6.76 -4.16 14.93
CA PHE A 197 -7.76 -3.18 14.50
C PHE A 197 -8.37 -2.47 15.71
N ALA A 198 -8.51 -1.15 15.61
CA ALA A 198 -9.28 -0.35 16.56
C ALA A 198 -10.31 0.48 15.79
N TRP A 199 -11.55 0.49 16.28
CA TRP A 199 -12.72 1.06 15.61
C TRP A 199 -13.16 2.35 16.29
N TYR A 200 -13.80 3.28 15.56
CA TYR A 200 -14.28 4.54 16.13
C TYR A 200 -15.48 4.29 17.05
N ASP A 201 -15.46 4.84 18.26
CA ASP A 201 -16.57 4.72 19.20
C ASP A 201 -17.56 5.90 19.08
N CYS A 202 -18.75 5.62 18.54
CA CYS A 202 -19.86 6.57 18.47
C CYS A 202 -20.65 6.62 19.80
N GLY A 203 -19.95 6.89 20.91
CA GLY A 203 -20.55 7.12 22.23
C GLY A 203 -21.03 5.86 22.96
N GLY A 204 -20.24 4.79 22.95
CA GLY A 204 -20.60 3.46 23.45
C GLY A 204 -21.15 2.52 22.37
N THR A 205 -20.79 2.74 21.10
CA THR A 205 -21.16 1.90 19.95
C THR A 205 -20.07 2.02 18.87
N PRO A 206 -19.24 0.98 18.68
CA PRO A 206 -18.28 0.92 17.57
C PRO A 206 -18.95 1.08 16.21
N ILE A 207 -18.32 1.83 15.30
CA ILE A 207 -18.71 1.94 13.89
C ILE A 207 -17.62 1.39 12.97
N ALA A 208 -17.99 1.06 11.73
CA ALA A 208 -17.13 0.50 10.69
C ALA A 208 -16.11 1.53 10.11
N GLU A 209 -15.48 2.32 10.98
CA GLU A 209 -14.41 3.24 10.65
C GLU A 209 -13.20 2.95 11.55
N PRO A 210 -12.07 2.47 11.01
CA PRO A 210 -10.90 2.16 11.83
C PRO A 210 -10.17 3.44 12.25
N THR A 211 -9.95 3.60 13.55
CA THR A 211 -9.05 4.60 14.15
C THR A 211 -7.60 4.11 14.17
N SER A 212 -7.39 2.80 14.15
CA SER A 212 -6.08 2.19 13.97
C SER A 212 -6.19 0.89 13.18
N VAL A 213 -5.24 0.65 12.28
CA VAL A 213 -4.99 -0.67 11.67
C VAL A 213 -3.50 -0.92 11.68
N VAL A 214 -3.05 -2.04 12.23
CA VAL A 214 -1.66 -2.49 12.14
C VAL A 214 -1.68 -3.88 11.54
N VAL A 215 -1.17 -4.04 10.33
CA VAL A 215 -1.02 -5.36 9.69
C VAL A 215 0.45 -5.61 9.40
N SER A 216 0.98 -6.75 9.80
CA SER A 216 2.33 -7.19 9.45
C SER A 216 2.35 -8.66 9.09
N GLY A 217 3.29 -9.06 8.24
CA GLY A 217 3.36 -10.45 7.79
C GLY A 217 4.55 -10.74 6.90
N SER A 218 4.70 -12.01 6.54
CA SER A 218 5.66 -12.46 5.54
C SER A 218 5.20 -13.75 4.87
N ALA A 219 5.51 -13.95 3.60
CA ALA A 219 5.33 -15.20 2.87
C ALA A 219 6.63 -15.57 2.15
N GLY A 220 6.92 -16.86 2.07
CA GLY A 220 8.15 -17.38 1.46
C GLY A 220 8.86 -18.42 2.31
N VAL A 221 9.46 -19.43 1.68
CA VAL A 221 10.25 -20.48 2.34
C VAL A 221 11.75 -20.27 2.13
N ASN A 222 12.18 -19.95 0.91
CA ASN A 222 13.57 -19.66 0.56
C ASN A 222 13.74 -18.19 0.16
N ASP A 223 12.90 -17.73 -0.76
CA ASP A 223 12.77 -16.33 -1.13
C ASP A 223 11.59 -15.74 -0.38
N ARG A 224 11.75 -14.59 0.27
CA ARG A 224 10.84 -14.10 1.30
C ARG A 224 10.38 -12.68 1.03
N VAL A 225 9.07 -12.50 1.01
CA VAL A 225 8.38 -11.21 1.07
C VAL A 225 8.01 -10.94 2.52
N GLU A 226 8.28 -9.75 3.04
CA GLU A 226 7.73 -9.23 4.31
C GLU A 226 6.98 -7.92 4.05
N PHE A 227 6.01 -7.61 4.91
CA PHE A 227 5.36 -6.31 4.89
C PHE A 227 4.91 -5.87 6.29
N THR A 228 4.69 -4.57 6.43
CA THR A 228 4.07 -3.93 7.58
C THR A 228 3.32 -2.70 7.09
N PHE A 229 2.06 -2.56 7.49
CA PHE A 229 1.19 -1.44 7.21
C PHE A 229 0.60 -0.93 8.51
N ASN A 230 0.64 0.38 8.71
CA ASN A 230 0.03 1.07 9.84
C ASN A 230 -0.88 2.17 9.29
N LEU A 231 -2.15 2.19 9.72
CA LEU A 231 -3.04 3.34 9.64
C LEU A 231 -3.30 3.82 11.06
N SER A 232 -3.30 5.14 11.25
CA SER A 232 -3.89 5.78 12.42
C SER A 232 -4.71 6.98 11.97
N ALA A 233 -5.93 7.10 12.49
CA ALA A 233 -6.89 8.14 12.10
C ALA A 233 -7.54 8.74 13.35
N SER A 234 -7.47 10.06 13.46
CA SER A 234 -8.16 10.86 14.47
C SER A 234 -8.95 11.98 13.80
N ASP A 235 -9.72 12.72 14.60
CA ASP A 235 -10.50 13.84 14.07
C ASP A 235 -9.63 15.05 13.63
N THR A 236 -8.31 15.00 13.81
CA THR A 236 -7.35 16.05 13.39
C THR A 236 -6.21 15.56 12.49
N ARG A 237 -5.91 14.25 12.44
CA ARG A 237 -4.81 13.70 11.64
C ARG A 237 -5.15 12.31 11.09
N ILE A 238 -4.79 12.06 9.84
CA ILE A 238 -4.72 10.72 9.23
C ILE A 238 -3.25 10.45 8.91
N ARG A 239 -2.73 9.27 9.29
CA ARG A 239 -1.36 8.84 9.01
C ARG A 239 -1.33 7.39 8.54
N THR A 240 -0.63 7.14 7.45
CA THR A 240 -0.27 5.81 6.96
C THR A 240 1.25 5.67 6.90
N SER A 241 1.80 4.63 7.54
CA SER A 241 3.23 4.32 7.49
C SER A 241 3.49 2.82 7.40
N GLY A 242 4.63 2.41 6.89
CA GLY A 242 4.92 0.98 6.74
C GLY A 242 6.16 0.65 5.93
N SER A 243 6.30 -0.62 5.62
CA SER A 243 7.34 -1.18 4.78
C SER A 243 6.86 -2.39 4.00
N PHE A 244 7.49 -2.64 2.86
CA PHE A 244 7.44 -3.85 2.07
C PHE A 244 8.88 -4.23 1.76
N SER A 245 9.25 -5.50 1.92
CA SER A 245 10.55 -6.03 1.54
C SER A 245 10.39 -7.35 0.81
N VAL A 246 11.32 -7.62 -0.09
CA VAL A 246 11.47 -8.87 -0.82
C VAL A 246 12.95 -9.24 -0.80
N THR A 247 13.25 -10.53 -0.63
CA THR A 247 14.60 -11.09 -0.72
C THR A 247 14.51 -12.36 -1.55
N ALA A 248 15.23 -12.43 -2.66
CA ALA A 248 15.15 -13.56 -3.59
C ALA A 248 16.53 -13.88 -4.20
N GLY A 249 16.95 -15.14 -4.18
CA GLY A 249 18.21 -15.60 -4.78
C GLY A 249 19.50 -15.04 -4.16
N GLY A 250 19.41 -14.24 -3.10
CA GLY A 250 20.52 -13.45 -2.52
C GLY A 250 20.44 -11.94 -2.82
N ASP A 251 19.58 -11.55 -3.76
CA ASP A 251 19.21 -10.16 -4.02
C ASP A 251 18.04 -9.73 -3.11
N SER A 252 17.80 -8.43 -2.99
CA SER A 252 16.69 -7.88 -2.19
C SER A 252 16.19 -6.55 -2.71
N GLY A 253 14.93 -6.22 -2.38
CA GLY A 253 14.28 -4.96 -2.70
C GLY A 253 13.38 -4.54 -1.54
N SER A 254 13.24 -3.23 -1.32
CA SER A 254 12.42 -2.71 -0.23
C SER A 254 11.86 -1.33 -0.53
N LEU A 255 10.68 -1.08 0.03
CA LEU A 255 9.95 0.18 0.07
C LEU A 255 9.54 0.44 1.52
N SER A 256 9.59 1.69 1.97
CA SER A 256 8.97 2.13 3.20
C SER A 256 8.41 3.53 3.04
N TRP A 257 7.41 3.87 3.85
CA TRP A 257 6.71 5.14 3.75
C TRP A 257 6.29 5.66 5.12
N ASP A 258 6.24 6.99 5.23
CA ASP A 258 5.51 7.70 6.27
C ASP A 258 4.79 8.89 5.65
N VAL A 259 3.47 8.81 5.59
CA VAL A 259 2.61 9.81 4.98
C VAL A 259 1.55 10.21 5.98
N TRP A 260 1.43 11.50 6.28
CA TRP A 260 0.35 11.99 7.14
C TRP A 260 -0.23 13.31 6.65
N ALA A 261 -1.49 13.53 7.00
CA ALA A 261 -2.26 14.74 6.71
C ALA A 261 -2.89 15.25 8.01
N ASP A 262 -2.57 16.48 8.40
CA ASP A 262 -3.31 17.24 9.40
C ASP A 262 -4.52 17.90 8.75
N GLY A 263 -5.59 18.10 9.51
CA GLY A 263 -6.84 18.66 9.00
C GLY A 263 -7.95 18.69 10.03
N THR A 264 -9.19 18.53 9.58
CA THR A 264 -10.36 18.35 10.45
C THR A 264 -11.31 17.33 9.83
N MET A 265 -11.70 16.32 10.62
CA MET A 265 -12.68 15.32 10.22
C MET A 265 -14.10 15.89 10.30
N GLN A 266 -14.84 15.80 9.20
CA GLN A 266 -16.25 16.19 9.14
C GLN A 266 -17.12 14.95 9.33
N ARG A 267 -17.86 14.89 10.44
CA ARG A 267 -18.75 13.76 10.79
C ARG A 267 -20.23 14.11 10.65
N ASP A 268 -21.04 13.12 10.28
CA ASP A 268 -22.50 13.24 10.25
C ASP A 268 -23.12 13.05 11.65
N ALA A 269 -24.46 13.14 11.73
CA ALA A 269 -25.20 12.91 12.98
C ALA A 269 -25.17 11.45 13.48
N SER A 270 -24.62 10.53 12.68
CA SER A 270 -24.44 9.10 12.97
C SER A 270 -22.97 8.76 13.29
N CYS A 271 -22.14 9.79 13.50
CA CYS A 271 -20.68 9.76 13.68
C CYS A 271 -19.83 9.39 12.46
N PHE A 272 -20.39 9.02 11.31
CA PHE A 272 -19.57 8.60 10.16
C PHE A 272 -18.87 9.80 9.52
N SER A 273 -17.64 9.57 9.07
CA SER A 273 -16.86 10.51 8.28
C SER A 273 -17.55 10.78 6.93
N THR A 274 -17.64 12.07 6.61
CA THR A 274 -18.20 12.59 5.34
C THR A 274 -17.15 13.32 4.51
N GLY A 275 -16.02 13.64 5.14
CA GLY A 275 -14.84 14.23 4.53
C GLY A 275 -13.76 14.51 5.58
N PHE A 276 -12.54 14.73 5.10
CA PHE A 276 -11.44 15.26 5.91
C PHE A 276 -10.91 16.50 5.20
N ASP A 277 -10.95 17.63 5.89
CA ASP A 277 -10.47 18.91 5.37
C ASP A 277 -8.99 19.06 5.75
N THR A 278 -8.12 18.43 4.95
CA THR A 278 -6.66 18.53 5.07
C THR A 278 -6.21 19.98 5.04
N SER A 279 -5.36 20.38 5.98
CA SER A 279 -4.71 21.71 6.01
C SER A 279 -3.21 21.63 5.72
N ALA A 280 -2.55 20.56 6.14
CA ALA A 280 -1.12 20.33 5.98
C ALA A 280 -0.80 18.83 5.98
N GLY A 281 0.46 18.47 5.77
CA GLY A 281 0.89 17.09 5.85
C GLY A 281 2.37 16.89 5.55
N HIS A 282 2.74 15.63 5.41
CA HIS A 282 4.09 15.14 5.19
C HIS A 282 4.04 13.92 4.26
N VAL A 283 5.07 13.80 3.43
CA VAL A 283 5.27 12.68 2.52
C VAL A 283 6.74 12.28 2.58
N ASN A 284 7.03 11.11 3.17
CA ASN A 284 8.32 10.44 3.05
C ASN A 284 8.12 9.06 2.39
N PHE A 285 8.93 8.77 1.38
CA PHE A 285 9.05 7.46 0.74
C PHE A 285 10.54 7.12 0.64
N GLN A 286 10.91 5.91 1.05
CA GLN A 286 12.28 5.39 0.96
C GLN A 286 12.26 4.04 0.25
N THR A 287 13.18 3.83 -0.69
CA THR A 287 13.44 2.51 -1.25
C THR A 287 14.91 2.14 -1.11
N ALA A 288 15.19 0.85 -1.02
CA ALA A 288 16.54 0.31 -1.07
C ALA A 288 16.52 -1.07 -1.71
N GLU A 289 17.47 -1.33 -2.60
CA GLU A 289 17.65 -2.59 -3.29
C GLU A 289 19.08 -3.09 -3.13
N THR A 290 19.29 -4.38 -3.39
CA THR A 290 20.60 -4.96 -3.64
C THR A 290 20.45 -6.04 -4.69
N ALA A 291 21.02 -5.84 -5.86
CA ALA A 291 20.96 -6.73 -7.00
C ALA A 291 22.38 -7.07 -7.48
N ASN A 292 22.69 -8.35 -7.71
CA ASN A 292 23.99 -8.84 -8.15
C ASN A 292 25.18 -8.34 -7.28
N GLY A 293 24.94 -8.09 -5.99
CA GLY A 293 25.93 -7.57 -5.05
C GLY A 293 26.22 -6.06 -5.16
N SER A 294 25.47 -5.31 -5.97
CA SER A 294 25.42 -3.85 -5.96
C SER A 294 24.20 -3.38 -5.17
N SER A 295 24.29 -2.31 -4.40
CA SER A 295 23.18 -1.75 -3.62
C SER A 295 22.87 -0.34 -4.06
N SER A 296 21.58 -0.02 -4.22
CA SER A 296 21.09 1.32 -4.53
C SER A 296 19.99 1.72 -3.54
N SER A 297 19.80 3.02 -3.33
CA SER A 297 18.69 3.50 -2.50
C SER A 297 18.21 4.89 -2.91
N PHE A 298 16.96 5.20 -2.53
CA PHE A 298 16.30 6.46 -2.83
C PHE A 298 15.48 6.93 -1.62
N GLU A 299 15.38 8.23 -1.43
CA GLU A 299 14.46 8.83 -0.48
C GLU A 299 13.85 10.11 -1.05
N PHE A 300 12.52 10.17 -1.12
CA PHE A 300 11.76 11.39 -1.34
C PHE A 300 11.17 11.87 -0.01
N ASN A 301 11.30 13.17 0.29
CA ASN A 301 10.75 13.77 1.50
C ASN A 301 10.21 15.18 1.22
N THR A 302 9.01 15.52 1.71
CA THR A 302 8.54 16.92 1.83
C THR A 302 7.44 17.09 2.88
N ASP A 303 7.42 18.25 3.53
CA ASP A 303 6.25 18.76 4.26
C ASP A 303 5.43 19.68 3.34
N PHE A 304 4.10 19.64 3.44
CA PHE A 304 3.21 20.49 2.65
C PHE A 304 2.17 21.23 3.49
N ALA A 305 1.77 22.41 3.04
CA ALA A 305 0.61 23.16 3.58
C ALA A 305 -0.31 23.58 2.43
N LEU A 306 -1.62 23.36 2.56
CA LEU A 306 -2.60 23.65 1.50
C LEU A 306 -3.18 25.07 1.63
N ASN A 307 -3.21 25.79 0.51
CA ASN A 307 -3.94 27.04 0.37
C ASN A 307 -5.32 26.78 -0.25
N PHE A 308 -6.31 27.60 0.13
CA PHE A 308 -7.71 27.42 -0.25
C PHE A 308 -8.31 28.66 -0.90
N ASP A 309 -9.26 28.48 -1.81
CA ASP A 309 -10.15 29.54 -2.27
C ASP A 309 -11.25 29.86 -1.23
N ALA A 310 -12.00 30.94 -1.48
CA ALA A 310 -13.12 31.35 -0.62
C ALA A 310 -14.32 30.38 -0.63
N GLY A 311 -14.26 29.28 -1.40
CA GLY A 311 -15.22 28.19 -1.42
C GLY A 311 -14.72 26.90 -0.75
N GLY A 312 -13.51 26.88 -0.18
CA GLY A 312 -12.91 25.71 0.46
C GLY A 312 -12.30 24.69 -0.51
N ASN A 313 -12.03 25.07 -1.77
CA ASN A 313 -11.28 24.22 -2.71
C ASN A 313 -9.77 24.48 -2.56
N PRO A 314 -8.92 23.44 -2.50
CA PRO A 314 -7.47 23.64 -2.48
C PRO A 314 -7.01 24.22 -3.82
N THR A 315 -6.22 25.29 -3.76
CA THR A 315 -5.70 26.02 -4.94
C THR A 315 -4.21 25.81 -5.17
N SER A 316 -3.44 25.58 -4.10
CA SER A 316 -2.01 25.26 -4.20
C SER A 316 -1.50 24.56 -2.94
N ALA A 317 -0.32 23.95 -3.03
CA ALA A 317 0.40 23.40 -1.88
C ALA A 317 1.76 24.09 -1.72
N VAL A 318 2.03 24.70 -0.57
CA VAL A 318 3.36 25.20 -0.22
C VAL A 318 4.22 24.01 0.20
N LEU A 319 5.28 23.73 -0.53
CA LEU A 319 6.22 22.64 -0.28
C LEU A 319 7.44 23.16 0.49
N THR A 320 7.74 22.51 1.62
CA THR A 320 8.88 22.80 2.48
C THR A 320 9.62 21.52 2.86
N ASN A 321 10.87 21.67 3.33
CA ASN A 321 11.77 20.57 3.69
C ASN A 321 11.91 19.51 2.57
N GLY A 322 11.74 19.94 1.32
CA GLY A 322 11.76 19.09 0.14
C GLY A 322 13.18 18.64 -0.18
N PHE A 323 13.41 17.33 -0.20
CA PHE A 323 14.65 16.77 -0.71
C PHE A 323 14.43 15.43 -1.39
N VAL A 324 15.39 15.10 -2.24
CA VAL A 324 15.55 13.76 -2.80
C VAL A 324 16.97 13.28 -2.53
N LYS A 325 17.13 12.07 -1.99
CA LYS A 325 18.42 11.39 -1.87
C LYS A 325 18.50 10.23 -2.86
N VAL A 326 19.71 9.97 -3.35
CA VAL A 326 20.10 8.72 -4.01
C VAL A 326 21.36 8.23 -3.30
N ASP A 327 21.42 6.95 -2.97
CA ASP A 327 22.54 6.29 -2.26
C ASP A 327 22.91 7.01 -0.94
N GLY A 328 21.90 7.51 -0.24
CA GLY A 328 22.03 8.31 0.99
C GLY A 328 22.56 9.74 0.80
N ALA A 329 23.02 10.11 -0.40
CA ALA A 329 23.46 11.47 -0.74
C ALA A 329 22.29 12.31 -1.28
N VAL A 330 22.17 13.58 -0.87
CA VAL A 330 21.16 14.48 -1.43
C VAL A 330 21.47 14.76 -2.90
N ALA A 331 20.57 14.32 -3.79
CA ALA A 331 20.65 14.52 -5.22
C ALA A 331 20.05 15.88 -5.63
N LEU A 332 18.89 16.24 -5.05
CA LEU A 332 18.29 17.57 -5.21
C LEU A 332 17.58 18.02 -3.92
N THR A 333 17.40 19.34 -3.77
CA THR A 333 16.47 19.92 -2.78
C THR A 333 15.40 20.74 -3.49
N PHE A 334 14.20 20.82 -2.92
CA PHE A 334 13.08 21.54 -3.51
C PHE A 334 12.22 22.26 -2.48
N SER A 335 11.64 23.38 -2.89
CA SER A 335 10.65 24.14 -2.10
C SER A 335 9.92 25.16 -2.99
N GLY A 336 8.81 25.70 -2.49
CA GLY A 336 8.03 26.73 -3.18
C GLY A 336 6.54 26.46 -3.13
N THR A 337 5.82 26.88 -4.16
CA THR A 337 4.36 26.65 -4.29
C THR A 337 4.10 25.73 -5.47
N LEU A 338 3.43 24.61 -5.23
CA LEU A 338 2.87 23.75 -6.26
C LEU A 338 1.47 24.28 -6.63
N ASP A 339 1.43 25.06 -7.71
CA ASP A 339 0.24 25.54 -8.40
C ASP A 339 0.37 25.36 -9.93
N ASP A 340 -0.66 25.78 -10.67
CA ASP A 340 -0.64 26.05 -12.12
C ASP A 340 -1.08 27.51 -12.27
N ALA A 341 -0.19 28.42 -11.91
CA ALA A 341 -0.49 29.86 -11.84
C ALA A 341 -0.54 30.52 -13.23
N ASN A 342 0.16 29.95 -14.21
CA ASN A 342 0.15 30.39 -15.60
C ASN A 342 -0.97 29.74 -16.45
N GLY A 343 -1.56 28.64 -15.96
CA GLY A 343 -2.78 28.04 -16.52
C GLY A 343 -2.54 27.17 -17.74
N ASN A 344 -1.41 26.48 -17.81
CA ASN A 344 -1.01 25.64 -18.95
C ASN A 344 -1.21 24.12 -18.72
N CYS A 345 -1.63 23.73 -17.52
CA CYS A 345 -1.81 22.34 -17.06
C CYS A 345 -0.52 21.52 -16.84
N VAL A 346 0.65 22.15 -16.76
CA VAL A 346 1.90 21.58 -16.22
C VAL A 346 2.28 22.36 -14.94
N PRO A 347 1.99 21.83 -13.75
CA PRO A 347 2.12 22.59 -12.50
C PRO A 347 3.58 22.72 -12.03
N GLY A 348 3.85 23.75 -11.23
CA GLY A 348 5.09 23.89 -10.46
C GLY A 348 6.10 24.89 -11.02
N GLU A 349 5.65 25.91 -11.74
CA GLU A 349 6.50 27.05 -12.10
C GLU A 349 7.01 27.81 -10.85
N ASN A 350 6.28 27.72 -9.74
CA ASN A 350 6.64 28.30 -8.44
C ASN A 350 7.33 27.30 -7.48
N VAL A 351 7.66 26.08 -7.92
CA VAL A 351 8.51 25.14 -7.17
C VAL A 351 9.92 25.18 -7.76
N SER A 352 10.91 25.56 -6.95
CA SER A 352 12.33 25.50 -7.34
C SER A 352 12.89 24.13 -7.03
N LEU A 353 13.47 23.48 -8.03
CA LEU A 353 14.37 22.32 -7.88
C LEU A 353 15.83 22.81 -7.89
N VAL A 354 16.68 22.26 -7.02
CA VAL A 354 18.10 22.66 -6.88
C VAL A 354 18.98 21.41 -6.88
N PHE A 355 19.78 21.26 -7.93
CA PHE A 355 20.72 20.17 -8.20
C PHE A 355 22.19 20.65 -7.99
N ALA A 356 23.18 19.82 -8.34
CA ALA A 356 24.60 20.21 -8.32
C ALA A 356 24.97 21.28 -9.36
N ASP A 357 24.37 21.18 -10.53
CA ASP A 357 24.70 21.89 -11.77
C ASP A 357 23.84 23.15 -11.99
N GLY A 358 22.74 23.30 -11.26
CA GLY A 358 21.93 24.51 -11.26
C GLY A 358 20.59 24.36 -10.54
N SER A 359 19.68 25.27 -10.87
CA SER A 359 18.30 25.26 -10.40
C SER A 359 17.34 25.54 -11.56
N LEU A 360 16.24 24.81 -11.62
CA LEU A 360 15.15 24.99 -12.58
C LEU A 360 13.79 24.86 -11.87
N THR A 361 12.71 25.28 -12.51
CA THR A 361 11.36 25.06 -11.96
C THR A 361 10.94 23.60 -12.15
N LEU A 362 10.00 23.14 -11.32
CA LEU A 362 9.39 21.83 -11.49
C LEU A 362 8.66 21.72 -12.85
N GLU A 363 7.98 22.79 -13.29
CA GLU A 363 7.39 22.87 -14.63
C GLU A 363 8.44 22.62 -15.73
N GLN A 364 9.60 23.29 -15.66
CA GLN A 364 10.69 23.13 -16.63
C GLN A 364 11.23 21.70 -16.67
N TYR A 365 11.35 21.06 -15.51
CA TYR A 365 11.77 19.65 -15.41
C TYR A 365 10.71 18.72 -16.02
N LEU A 366 9.44 18.89 -15.67
CA LEU A 366 8.34 18.09 -16.23
C LEU A 366 8.25 18.22 -17.75
N ILE A 367 8.43 19.42 -18.31
CA ILE A 367 8.45 19.65 -19.76
C ILE A 367 9.67 18.95 -20.41
N ALA A 368 10.84 18.95 -19.75
CA ALA A 368 12.01 18.20 -20.22
C ALA A 368 11.76 16.68 -20.23
N GLN A 369 11.02 16.14 -19.26
CA GLN A 369 10.56 14.74 -19.22
C GLN A 369 9.33 14.46 -20.11
N GLY A 370 8.90 15.42 -20.95
CA GLY A 370 7.88 15.22 -21.98
C GLY A 370 6.45 15.64 -21.61
N ALA A 371 6.23 16.32 -20.47
CA ALA A 371 4.95 16.97 -20.20
C ALA A 371 4.67 18.08 -21.23
N THR A 372 3.44 18.13 -21.76
CA THR A 372 3.07 19.05 -22.83
C THR A 372 2.09 20.13 -22.35
N PRO A 373 2.46 21.43 -22.40
CA PRO A 373 1.55 22.52 -22.08
C PRO A 373 0.31 22.53 -22.99
N GLY A 374 -0.89 22.49 -22.40
CA GLY A 374 -2.17 22.54 -23.13
C GLY A 374 -3.33 21.82 -22.44
N CYS A 375 -4.23 22.59 -21.82
CA CYS A 375 -5.41 22.11 -21.08
C CYS A 375 -6.60 21.60 -21.96
N ASN A 376 -6.33 20.81 -23.01
CA ASN A 376 -7.33 20.34 -23.99
C ASN A 376 -8.03 19.04 -23.55
#